data_AF-A0A660SQT9-F1
#
_entry.id   AF-A0A660SQT9-F1
#
_cell.length_a   1.000
_cell.length_b   1.000
_cell.length_c   1.000
_cell.angle_alpha   90.00
_cell.angle_beta   90.00
_cell.angle_gamma   90.00
#
_symmetry.space_group_name_H-M   'P 1'
#
loop_
_entity.id
_entity.type
_entity.pdbx_description
1 polymer ?
#
loop_
_entity_poly.entity_id
_entity_poly.type
_entity_poly.pdbx_seq_one_letter_code
_entity_poly.pdbx_strand_id
1 'polypeptide(L)'
;MTETDLIYKIASLYYEDNQTQQEIANRLGISRIKVSRLLQQARTSGIVEISLKKQNGNFTDLENRIASQWQLKEVILSSSESMDKDEILSQLGKAASEYAQRVIKG
;
A
#
# COMPACT_ATOMS: atom_id res chain seq x y z
N MET A 1 24.24 21.92 8.11
CA MET A 1 23.20 20.96 7.73
C MET A 1 22.04 21.16 8.69
N THR A 2 20.86 21.54 8.19
CA THR A 2 19.66 21.74 9.01
C THR A 2 19.11 20.39 9.47
N GLU A 3 18.20 20.38 10.46
CA GLU A 3 17.54 19.14 10.89
C GLU A 3 16.69 18.54 9.75
N THR A 4 16.05 19.39 8.95
CA THR A 4 15.31 18.98 7.74
C THR A 4 16.22 18.30 6.72
N ASP A 5 17.42 18.84 6.47
CA ASP A 5 18.40 18.23 5.56
C ASP A 5 18.84 16.83 6.04
N LEU A 6 19.01 16.66 7.36
CA LEU A 6 19.37 15.36 7.94
C LEU A 6 18.23 14.35 7.80
N ILE A 7 16.98 14.76 8.03
CA ILE A 7 15.80 13.91 7.88
C ILE A 7 15.66 13.46 6.43
N TYR A 8 15.78 14.39 5.48
CA TYR A 8 15.75 14.07 4.05
C TYR A 8 16.88 13.10 3.69
N LYS A 9 18.12 13.35 4.13
CA LYS A 9 19.25 12.46 3.85
C LYS A 9 19.04 11.04 4.38
N ILE A 10 18.52 10.90 5.60
CA ILE A 10 18.20 9.60 6.19
C ILE A 10 17.09 8.89 5.40
N ALA A 11 16.05 9.63 4.99
CA ALA A 11 14.97 9.09 4.19
C ALA A 11 15.45 8.58 2.82
N SER A 12 16.27 9.36 2.09
CA SER A 12 16.87 8.92 0.83
C SER A 12 17.71 7.66 1.01
N LEU A 13 18.59 7.61 2.03
CA LEU A 13 19.39 6.41 2.29
C LEU A 13 18.53 5.16 2.57
N TYR A 14 17.37 5.33 3.21
CA TYR A 14 16.49 4.21 3.56
C TYR A 14 15.59 3.76 2.41
N TYR A 15 14.89 4.69 1.75
CA TYR A 15 13.88 4.35 0.73
C TYR A 15 14.45 4.27 -0.69
N GLU A 16 15.47 5.06 -1.02
CA GLU A 16 16.07 5.07 -2.36
C GLU A 16 17.25 4.09 -2.41
N ASP A 17 18.16 4.18 -1.43
CA ASP A 17 19.38 3.36 -1.40
C ASP A 17 19.19 2.00 -0.68
N ASN A 18 17.99 1.72 -0.16
CA ASN A 18 17.64 0.48 0.55
C ASN A 18 18.58 0.13 1.74
N GLN A 19 19.23 1.13 2.34
CA GLN A 19 20.09 0.89 3.51
C GLN A 19 19.26 0.59 4.75
N THR A 20 19.72 -0.36 5.56
CA THR A 20 19.15 -0.62 6.87
C THR A 20 19.39 0.57 7.81
N GLN A 21 18.55 0.71 8.83
CA GLN A 21 18.73 1.76 9.84
C GLN A 21 20.09 1.66 10.56
N GLN A 22 20.66 0.45 10.66
CA GLN A 22 21.96 0.25 11.30
C GLN A 22 23.13 0.70 10.40
N GLU A 23 23.06 0.45 9.09
CA GLU A 23 24.05 0.95 8.13
C GLU A 23 24.04 2.48 8.07
N ILE A 24 22.85 3.08 8.06
CA ILE A 24 22.68 4.53 8.10
C ILE A 24 23.25 5.11 9.40
N ALA A 25 22.97 4.46 10.55
CA ALA A 25 23.50 4.85 11.85
C ALA A 25 25.04 4.87 11.85
N ASN A 26 25.67 3.79 11.38
CA ASN A 26 27.12 3.68 11.29
C ASN A 26 27.72 4.74 10.34
N ARG A 27 27.08 4.96 9.18
CA ARG A 27 27.54 5.91 8.16
C ARG A 27 27.48 7.37 8.63
N LEU A 28 26.45 7.73 9.40
CA LEU A 28 26.20 9.11 9.85
C LEU A 28 26.72 9.38 11.27
N GLY A 29 27.30 8.37 11.94
CA GLY A 29 27.81 8.51 13.31
C GLY A 29 26.72 8.82 14.34
N ILE A 30 25.49 8.30 14.14
CA ILE A 30 24.35 8.50 15.04
C ILE A 30 23.76 7.17 15.49
N SER A 31 22.98 7.16 16.57
CA SER A 31 22.35 5.93 17.05
C SER A 31 21.24 5.43 16.11
N ARG A 32 21.06 4.11 16.03
CA ARG A 32 19.94 3.48 15.32
C ARG A 32 18.58 4.00 15.79
N ILE A 33 18.42 4.28 17.09
CA ILE A 33 17.19 4.86 17.66
C ILE A 33 16.93 6.25 17.06
N LYS A 34 17.97 7.08 16.92
CA LYS A 34 17.86 8.41 16.28
C LYS A 34 17.47 8.28 14.81
N VAL A 35 18.04 7.34 14.07
CA VAL A 35 17.64 7.04 12.68
C VAL A 35 16.15 6.67 12.60
N SER A 36 15.69 5.74 13.45
CA SER A 36 14.27 5.35 13.49
C SER A 36 13.35 6.53 13.77
N ARG A 37 13.69 7.38 14.74
CA ARG A 37 12.91 8.57 15.10
C ARG A 37 12.82 9.55 13.92
N LEU A 38 13.93 9.78 13.22
CA LEU A 38 13.98 10.72 12.10
C LEU A 38 13.24 10.17 10.86
N LEU A 39 13.25 8.85 10.62
CA LEU A 39 12.40 8.23 9.59
C LEU A 39 10.91 8.36 9.90
N GLN A 40 10.52 8.21 11.17
CA GLN A 40 9.14 8.45 11.58
C GLN A 40 8.75 9.92 11.38
N GLN A 41 9.64 10.85 11.77
CA GLN A 41 9.45 12.28 11.57
C GLN A 41 9.26 12.61 10.08
N ALA A 42 10.07 12.02 9.20
CA ALA A 42 9.97 12.19 7.75
C ALA A 42 8.56 11.83 7.21
N ARG A 43 7.95 10.76 7.72
CA ARG A 43 6.58 10.36 7.36
C ARG A 43 5.55 11.33 7.90
N THR A 44 5.65 11.70 9.19
CA THR A 44 4.67 12.58 9.83
C THR A 44 4.71 14.02 9.33
N SER A 45 5.87 14.50 8.86
CA SER A 45 6.04 15.85 8.33
C SER A 45 5.80 15.95 6.82
N GLY A 46 5.43 14.84 6.16
CA GLY A 46 5.19 14.80 4.71
C GLY A 46 6.45 14.87 3.83
N ILE A 47 7.66 14.72 4.41
CA ILE A 47 8.90 14.59 3.64
C ILE A 47 8.90 13.25 2.87
N VAL A 48 8.27 12.22 3.44
CA VAL A 48 8.07 10.91 2.81
C VAL A 48 6.58 10.66 2.69
N GLU A 49 6.12 10.50 1.45
CA GLU A 49 4.80 9.98 1.12
C GLU A 49 4.96 8.58 0.51
N ILE A 50 4.27 7.59 1.09
CA ILE A 50 4.32 6.21 0.61
C ILE A 50 3.04 5.96 -0.19
N SER A 51 3.19 5.80 -1.50
CA SER A 51 2.10 5.41 -2.39
C SER A 51 2.27 3.96 -2.82
N LEU A 52 1.26 3.14 -2.54
CA LEU A 52 1.21 1.75 -2.98
C LEU A 52 0.41 1.66 -4.27
N LYS A 53 1.09 1.42 -5.38
CA LYS A 53 0.43 1.10 -6.65
C LYS A 53 -0.06 -0.34 -6.61
N LYS A 54 -1.38 -0.53 -6.56
CA LYS A 54 -2.01 -1.85 -6.70
C LYS A 54 -2.16 -2.16 -8.20
N GLN A 55 -1.80 -3.36 -8.64
CA GLN A 55 -2.08 -3.79 -10.01
C GLN A 55 -3.59 -4.10 -10.14
N ASN A 56 -4.26 -3.33 -11.00
CA ASN A 56 -5.65 -3.38 -11.47
C ASN A 56 -6.81 -3.43 -10.44
N GLY A 57 -7.77 -2.53 -10.65
CA GLY A 57 -9.19 -2.73 -10.31
C GLY A 57 -9.58 -2.72 -8.84
N ASN A 58 -8.83 -2.08 -7.94
CA ASN A 58 -9.16 -2.17 -6.53
C ASN A 58 -10.16 -1.09 -6.10
N PHE A 59 -11.45 -1.44 -6.18
CA PHE A 59 -12.54 -0.65 -5.62
C PHE A 59 -12.69 -0.83 -4.10
N THR A 60 -11.64 -1.26 -3.37
CA THR A 60 -11.72 -1.62 -1.93
C THR A 60 -12.51 -0.63 -1.10
N ASP A 61 -12.25 0.67 -1.27
CA ASP A 61 -12.94 1.71 -0.51
C ASP A 61 -14.43 1.78 -0.87
N LEU A 62 -14.77 1.63 -2.15
CA LEU A 62 -16.14 1.59 -2.63
C LEU A 62 -16.85 0.28 -2.24
N GLU A 63 -16.19 -0.87 -2.36
CA GLU A 63 -16.65 -2.17 -1.89
C GLU A 63 -16.98 -2.12 -0.40
N ASN A 64 -16.08 -1.61 0.42
CA ASN A 64 -16.27 -1.46 1.87
C ASN A 64 -17.43 -0.51 2.18
N ARG A 65 -17.56 0.60 1.43
CA ARG A 65 -18.68 1.54 1.60
C ARG A 65 -20.01 0.90 1.24
N ILE A 66 -20.10 0.16 0.13
CA ILE A 66 -21.31 -0.56 -0.28
C ILE A 66 -21.62 -1.65 0.75
N ALA A 67 -20.63 -2.47 1.13
CA ALA A 67 -20.79 -3.52 2.12
C ALA A 67 -21.34 -2.95 3.44
N SER A 68 -20.78 -1.83 3.91
CA SER A 68 -21.21 -1.17 5.14
C SER A 68 -22.61 -0.58 5.03
N GLN A 69 -22.92 0.10 3.92
CA GLN A 69 -24.22 0.72 3.70
C GLN A 69 -25.36 -0.31 3.62
N TRP A 70 -25.08 -1.49 3.05
CA TRP A 70 -26.09 -2.54 2.79
C TRP A 70 -25.95 -3.76 3.73
N GLN A 71 -25.08 -3.67 4.74
CA GLN A 71 -24.80 -4.75 5.72
C GLN A 71 -24.44 -6.09 5.05
N LEU A 72 -23.67 -6.04 3.97
CA LEU A 72 -23.16 -7.23 3.28
C LEU A 72 -21.86 -7.69 3.93
N LYS A 73 -21.63 -9.00 3.94
CA LYS A 73 -20.37 -9.58 4.46
C LYS A 73 -19.17 -9.15 3.63
N GLU A 74 -19.35 -9.09 2.32
CA GLU A 74 -18.31 -8.72 1.38
C GLU A 74 -18.93 -8.26 0.04
N VAL A 75 -18.26 -7.35 -0.63
CA VAL A 75 -18.61 -6.87 -1.98
C VAL A 75 -17.35 -6.96 -2.82
N ILE A 76 -17.47 -7.50 -4.03
CA ILE A 76 -16.38 -7.59 -5.00
C ILE A 76 -16.82 -6.90 -6.27
N LEU A 77 -16.05 -5.92 -6.73
CA LEU A 77 -16.29 -5.17 -7.94
C LEU A 77 -15.28 -5.60 -9.00
N SER A 78 -15.80 -5.98 -10.16
CA SER A 78 -15.02 -6.27 -11.35
C SER A 78 -15.28 -5.18 -12.38
N SER A 79 -14.23 -4.48 -12.81
CA SER A 79 -14.31 -3.52 -13.90
C SER A 79 -13.82 -4.15 -15.20
N SER A 80 -14.64 -4.05 -16.24
CA SER A 80 -14.26 -4.36 -17.61
C SER A 80 -14.10 -3.07 -18.41
N GLU A 81 -13.03 -2.96 -19.20
CA GLU A 81 -12.89 -1.90 -20.21
C GLU A 81 -13.69 -2.23 -21.48
N SER A 82 -14.05 -3.50 -21.66
CA SER A 82 -14.87 -4.01 -22.75
C SER A 82 -16.34 -4.02 -22.35
N MET A 83 -17.20 -3.61 -23.28
CA MET A 83 -18.66 -3.74 -23.18
C MET A 83 -19.16 -5.07 -23.73
N ASP A 84 -18.25 -5.96 -24.16
CA ASP A 84 -18.60 -7.30 -24.60
C ASP A 84 -19.12 -8.13 -23.43
N LYS A 85 -20.31 -8.72 -23.64
CA LYS A 85 -21.04 -9.42 -22.58
C LYS A 85 -20.32 -10.69 -22.14
N ASP A 86 -19.74 -11.44 -23.07
CA ASP A 86 -19.09 -12.71 -22.77
C ASP A 86 -17.78 -12.46 -22.00
N GLU A 87 -17.07 -11.39 -22.35
CA GLU A 87 -15.90 -10.93 -21.61
C GLU A 87 -16.25 -10.47 -20.18
N ILE A 88 -17.31 -9.69 -20.01
CA ILE A 88 -17.80 -9.27 -18.68
C ILE A 88 -18.18 -10.50 -17.83
N LEU A 89 -18.93 -11.45 -18.41
CA LEU A 89 -19.34 -12.67 -17.71
C LEU A 89 -18.13 -13.52 -17.31
N SER A 90 -17.13 -13.63 -18.18
CA SER A 90 -15.88 -14.34 -17.89
C SER A 90 -15.13 -13.70 -16.72
N GLN A 91 -15.01 -12.37 -16.69
CA GLN A 91 -14.37 -11.65 -15.59
C GLN A 91 -15.12 -11.80 -14.26
N LEU A 92 -16.45 -11.70 -14.28
CA LEU A 92 -17.28 -11.95 -13.10
C LEU A 92 -17.15 -13.39 -12.61
N GLY A 93 -17.13 -14.37 -13.52
CA GLY A 93 -16.94 -15.77 -13.19
C GLY A 93 -15.61 -16.03 -12.51
N LYS A 94 -14.54 -15.40 -12.98
CA LYS A 94 -13.22 -15.46 -12.35
C LYS A 94 -13.25 -14.91 -10.92
N ALA A 95 -13.76 -13.69 -10.74
CA ALA A 95 -13.86 -13.06 -9.42
C ALA A 95 -14.71 -13.90 -8.43
N ALA A 96 -15.84 -14.45 -8.90
CA ALA A 96 -16.69 -15.33 -8.11
C ALA A 96 -16.00 -16.66 -7.74
N SER A 97 -15.24 -17.25 -8.66
CA SER A 97 -14.45 -18.45 -8.39
C SER A 97 -13.36 -18.19 -7.33
N GLU A 98 -12.64 -17.07 -7.43
CA GLU A 98 -11.62 -16.68 -6.45
C GLU A 98 -12.24 -16.47 -5.05
N TYR A 99 -13.39 -15.80 -4.98
CA TYR A 99 -14.18 -15.67 -3.76
C TYR A 99 -14.59 -17.03 -3.19
N ALA A 100 -15.21 -17.87 -4.03
CA ALA A 100 -15.71 -19.19 -3.65
C ALA A 100 -14.58 -20.06 -3.08
N GLN A 101 -13.41 -20.08 -3.73
CA GLN A 101 -12.26 -20.84 -3.24
C GLN A 101 -11.79 -20.37 -1.85
N ARG A 102 -11.83 -19.07 -1.58
CA ARG A 102 -11.46 -18.51 -0.28
C ARG A 102 -12.46 -18.87 0.82
N VAL A 103 -13.76 -18.88 0.52
CA VAL A 103 -14.80 -19.10 1.54
C VAL A 103 -15.23 -20.55 1.72
N ILE A 104 -15.07 -21.41 0.70
CA ILE A 104 -15.47 -22.83 0.75
C ILE A 104 -14.40 -23.71 1.42
N LYS A 105 -13.13 -23.28 1.43
CA LYS A 105 -12.05 -24.01 2.14
C LYS A 105 -11.94 -23.65 3.64
N GLY A 106 -13.00 -23.07 4.22
CA GLY A 106 -13.14 -22.82 5.66
C GLY A 106 -13.82 -23.97 6.37
#